data_AF-A0A1E5GD41-F1
#
_entry.id   AF-A0A1E5GD41-F1
#
_cell.length_a   1.000
_cell.length_b   1.000
_cell.length_c   1.000
_cell.angle_alpha   90.00
_cell.angle_beta   90.00
_cell.angle_gamma   90.00
#
_symmetry.space_group_name_H-M   'P 1'
#
loop_
_entity.id
_entity.type
_entity.pdbx_description
1 polymer ?
#
loop_
_entity_poly.entity_id
_entity_poly.type
_entity_poly.pdbx_seq_one_letter_code
_entity_poly.pdbx_strand_id
1 'polypeptide(L)'
;MITSERNRNKNNQADLKKAQQPKFQIDEQVTVTTGYSPGTQAMTGKIAGSYDTRAYTVTYQPTNGQPLVVNYKWIIQEEIVDSPKEKLTNGKMVLLNADHQIGMEGAKAVIESSISTTVYKIEYPELANETGTHQVWMIEEDLMQPGNE
;
A
#
# COMPACT_ATOMS: atom_id res chain seq x y z
N MET A 1 2.21 -31.13 9.79
CA MET A 1 2.87 -30.80 8.52
C MET A 1 2.97 -29.29 8.46
N ILE A 2 4.16 -28.74 8.72
CA ILE A 2 4.42 -27.30 8.78
C ILE A 2 4.92 -26.87 7.42
N THR A 3 4.11 -26.13 6.65
CA THR A 3 4.59 -25.37 5.50
C THR A 3 3.53 -24.37 5.08
N SER A 4 3.91 -23.09 5.09
CA SER A 4 3.46 -22.00 4.19
C SER A 4 2.95 -20.72 4.90
N GLU A 5 3.76 -20.14 5.77
CA GLU A 5 3.65 -18.70 6.10
C GLU A 5 4.97 -18.01 5.78
N ARG A 6 5.34 -18.05 4.49
CA ARG A 6 6.42 -17.18 3.99
C ARG A 6 5.78 -15.99 3.30
N ASN A 7 5.92 -14.83 3.93
CA ASN A 7 6.10 -13.54 3.30
C ASN A 7 5.08 -13.20 2.18
N ARG A 8 3.84 -12.86 2.57
CA ARG A 8 2.86 -12.22 1.67
C ARG A 8 3.21 -10.73 1.53
N ASN A 9 4.27 -10.51 0.77
CA ASN A 9 4.65 -9.25 0.15
C ASN A 9 5.72 -9.64 -0.89
N LYS A 10 5.29 -10.40 -1.90
CA LYS A 10 6.21 -11.05 -2.87
C LYS A 10 6.90 -10.06 -3.83
N ASN A 11 6.65 -8.77 -3.66
CA ASN A 11 7.40 -7.74 -4.36
C ASN A 11 8.75 -7.56 -3.69
N ASN A 12 9.80 -7.87 -4.44
CA ASN A 12 11.16 -7.68 -4.03
C ASN A 12 11.40 -6.17 -3.86
N GLN A 13 11.24 -5.66 -2.64
CA GLN A 13 11.38 -4.22 -2.31
C GLN A 13 12.74 -3.64 -2.74
N ALA A 14 13.70 -4.52 -3.08
CA ALA A 14 14.97 -4.18 -3.70
C ALA A 14 14.86 -3.37 -4.99
N ASP A 15 13.77 -3.48 -5.75
CA ASP A 15 13.59 -2.80 -7.04
C ASP A 15 12.90 -1.42 -6.91
N LEU A 16 12.47 -1.04 -5.71
CA LEU A 16 11.85 0.26 -5.46
C LEU A 16 12.88 1.36 -5.31
N LYS A 17 12.67 2.48 -6.00
CA LYS A 17 13.51 3.67 -5.85
C LYS A 17 13.28 4.27 -4.45
N LYS A 18 14.29 4.16 -3.58
CA LYS A 18 14.28 4.80 -2.25
C LYS A 18 14.06 6.31 -2.38
N ALA A 19 13.26 6.88 -1.47
CA ALA A 19 13.06 8.31 -1.39
C ALA A 19 14.36 9.02 -1.02
N GLN A 20 14.68 10.11 -1.72
CA GLN A 20 15.93 10.85 -1.46
C GLN A 20 15.86 11.72 -0.21
N GLN A 21 14.72 12.36 0.01
CA GLN A 21 14.47 13.26 1.14
C GLN A 21 13.04 13.07 1.66
N PRO A 22 12.73 11.89 2.23
CA PRO A 22 11.41 11.67 2.80
C PRO A 22 11.18 12.58 4.00
N LYS A 23 9.95 13.07 4.19
CA LYS A 23 9.56 13.84 5.37
C LYS A 23 9.70 13.04 6.66
N PHE A 24 9.40 11.73 6.61
CA PHE A 24 9.55 10.81 7.74
C PHE A 24 10.68 9.82 7.49
N GLN A 25 11.57 9.67 8.46
CA GLN A 25 12.72 8.77 8.35
C GLN A 25 12.33 7.33 8.65
N ILE A 26 13.10 6.36 8.14
CA ILE A 26 13.00 4.97 8.59
C ILE A 26 13.18 4.94 10.12
N ASP A 27 12.41 4.09 10.77
CA ASP A 27 12.28 3.97 12.21
C ASP A 27 11.56 5.09 12.95
N GLU A 28 11.16 6.17 12.28
CA GLU A 28 10.33 7.23 12.88
C GLU A 28 8.92 6.71 13.17
N GLN A 29 8.35 7.14 14.29
CA GLN A 29 6.94 6.89 14.59
C GLN A 29 6.07 7.92 13.86
N VAL A 30 4.93 7.47 13.35
CA VAL A 30 3.97 8.32 12.66
C VAL A 30 2.56 7.90 13.05
N THR A 31 1.64 8.86 13.03
CA THR A 31 0.21 8.60 13.20
C THR A 31 -0.49 8.72 11.85
N VAL A 32 -1.29 7.72 11.51
CA VAL A 32 -2.13 7.73 10.31
C VAL A 32 -3.34 8.61 10.55
N THR A 33 -3.51 9.62 9.71
CA THR A 33 -4.57 10.63 9.85
C THR A 33 -5.87 10.22 9.16
N THR A 34 -5.82 9.23 8.29
CA THR A 34 -6.91 8.81 7.40
C THR A 34 -7.38 7.38 7.70
N GLY A 35 -8.70 7.19 7.88
CA GLY A 35 -9.32 5.87 8.04
C GLY A 35 -9.68 5.22 6.70
N TYR A 36 -8.70 4.82 5.89
CA TYR A 36 -8.96 4.11 4.62
C TYR A 36 -9.52 2.70 4.84
N SER A 37 -9.17 2.09 5.98
CA SER A 37 -9.76 0.86 6.47
C SER A 37 -10.38 1.11 7.86
N PRO A 38 -11.50 0.46 8.23
CA PRO A 38 -12.04 0.55 9.58
C PRO A 38 -10.97 0.21 10.62
N GLY A 39 -10.75 1.11 11.59
CA GLY A 39 -9.76 0.93 12.65
C GLY A 39 -8.38 1.53 12.38
N THR A 40 -8.06 2.04 11.18
CA THR A 40 -6.72 2.62 10.88
C THR A 40 -6.59 4.10 11.18
N GLN A 41 -7.69 4.78 11.50
CA GLN A 41 -7.65 6.20 11.84
C GLN A 41 -7.03 6.38 13.24
N ALA A 42 -6.03 7.25 13.34
CA ALA A 42 -5.25 7.52 14.56
C ALA A 42 -4.39 6.34 15.05
N MET A 43 -4.13 5.33 14.20
CA MET A 43 -3.14 4.30 14.53
C MET A 43 -1.73 4.86 14.44
N THR A 44 -0.91 4.55 15.46
CA THR A 44 0.52 4.83 15.46
C THR A 44 1.27 3.64 14.90
N GLY A 45 2.12 3.91 13.92
CA GLY A 45 3.00 2.93 13.30
C GLY A 45 4.42 3.46 13.17
N LYS A 46 5.31 2.61 12.66
CA LYS A 46 6.73 2.90 12.46
C LYS A 46 7.08 2.81 10.98
N ILE A 47 7.84 3.77 10.46
CA ILE A 47 8.27 3.74 9.05
C ILE A 47 9.26 2.59 8.84
N ALA A 48 8.87 1.63 8.01
CA ALA A 48 9.72 0.51 7.59
C ALA A 48 10.42 0.76 6.25
N GLY A 49 9.93 1.71 5.46
CA GLY A 49 10.58 2.12 4.21
C GLY A 49 9.88 3.29 3.56
N SER A 50 10.61 4.05 2.74
CA SER A 50 10.13 5.20 1.99
C SER A 50 10.65 5.16 0.55
N TYR A 51 9.75 5.39 -0.40
CA TYR A 51 10.03 5.19 -1.83
C TYR A 51 9.40 6.30 -2.68
N ASP A 52 10.15 6.78 -3.67
CA ASP A 52 9.64 7.70 -4.68
C ASP A 52 8.96 6.86 -5.77
N THR A 53 7.63 6.84 -5.80
CA THR A 53 6.88 6.16 -6.84
C THR A 53 5.57 6.89 -7.14
N ARG A 54 4.73 6.27 -7.97
CA ARG A 54 3.37 6.72 -8.24
C ARG A 54 2.41 5.80 -7.50
N ALA A 55 1.63 6.39 -6.60
CA ALA A 55 0.53 5.74 -5.92
C ALA A 55 -0.76 5.91 -6.72
N TYR A 56 -1.59 4.88 -6.70
CA TYR A 56 -2.85 4.80 -7.43
C TYR A 56 -4.00 4.47 -6.47
N THR A 57 -5.13 5.12 -6.71
CA THR A 57 -6.42 4.64 -6.22
C THR A 57 -7.05 3.76 -7.29
N VAL A 58 -7.56 2.59 -6.91
CA VAL A 58 -8.10 1.62 -7.86
C VAL A 58 -9.46 1.08 -7.41
N THR A 59 -10.33 0.81 -8.38
CA THR A 59 -11.52 -0.03 -8.17
C THR A 59 -11.24 -1.40 -8.77
N TYR A 60 -11.41 -2.49 -8.02
CA TYR A 60 -11.06 -3.82 -8.51
C TYR A 60 -12.04 -4.89 -8.06
N GLN A 61 -12.18 -5.93 -8.89
CA GLN A 61 -12.99 -7.09 -8.62
C GLN A 61 -12.10 -8.22 -8.05
N PRO A 62 -12.24 -8.59 -6.76
CA PRO A 62 -11.43 -9.66 -6.18
C PRO A 62 -11.57 -11.00 -6.93
N THR A 63 -10.46 -11.73 -7.06
CA THR A 63 -10.40 -13.00 -7.80
C THR A 63 -11.13 -14.16 -7.11
N ASN A 64 -11.44 -14.00 -5.82
CA ASN A 64 -12.15 -14.98 -4.99
C ASN A 64 -13.68 -14.80 -5.02
N GLY A 65 -14.22 -13.93 -5.89
CA GLY A 65 -15.66 -13.70 -6.02
C GLY A 65 -16.28 -12.83 -4.93
N GLN A 66 -15.46 -12.20 -4.07
CA GLN A 66 -15.94 -11.20 -3.10
C GLN A 66 -16.48 -9.95 -3.81
N PRO A 67 -17.29 -9.12 -3.13
CA PRO A 67 -17.81 -7.88 -3.70
C PRO A 67 -16.73 -6.95 -4.26
N LEU A 68 -17.13 -6.12 -5.23
CA LEU A 68 -16.27 -5.09 -5.81
C LEU A 68 -15.69 -4.18 -4.72
N VAL A 69 -14.38 -3.97 -4.75
CA VAL A 69 -13.70 -3.02 -3.86
C VAL A 69 -13.51 -1.72 -4.62
N VAL A 70 -14.12 -0.65 -4.11
CA VAL A 70 -14.16 0.66 -4.78
C VAL A 70 -13.18 1.61 -4.13
N ASN A 71 -12.44 2.38 -4.94
CA ASN A 71 -11.50 3.41 -4.50
C ASN A 71 -10.47 2.92 -3.46
N TYR A 72 -9.95 1.70 -3.63
CA TYR A 72 -8.91 1.15 -2.77
C TYR A 72 -7.64 2.01 -2.84
N LYS A 73 -7.11 2.34 -1.67
CA LYS A 73 -5.85 3.07 -1.48
C LYS A 73 -4.89 2.24 -0.62
N TRP A 74 -3.62 2.13 -0.96
CA TRP A 74 -2.95 2.54 -2.19
C TRP A 74 -2.33 1.31 -2.87
N ILE A 75 -2.22 1.37 -4.20
CA ILE A 75 -1.38 0.48 -5.02
C ILE A 75 -0.26 1.31 -5.63
N ILE A 76 0.96 0.80 -5.72
CA ILE A 76 2.07 1.52 -6.36
C ILE A 76 2.31 1.07 -7.80
N GLN A 77 3.07 1.86 -8.58
CA GLN A 77 3.37 1.55 -9.99
C GLN A 77 3.93 0.13 -10.17
N GLU A 78 4.81 -0.30 -9.27
CA GLU A 78 5.51 -1.58 -9.30
C GLU A 78 4.61 -2.78 -8.94
N GLU A 79 3.43 -2.52 -8.40
CA GLU A 79 2.41 -3.52 -8.05
C GLU A 79 1.43 -3.80 -9.19
N ILE A 80 1.68 -3.24 -10.36
CA ILE A 80 0.87 -3.45 -11.56
C ILE A 80 1.65 -4.35 -12.52
N VAL A 81 0.98 -5.37 -13.05
CA VAL A 81 1.61 -6.30 -14.01
C VAL A 81 1.98 -5.53 -15.28
N ASP A 82 3.19 -5.78 -15.79
CA ASP A 82 3.76 -5.14 -16.98
C ASP A 82 3.65 -3.61 -16.97
N SER A 83 3.83 -3.03 -15.78
CA SER A 83 3.68 -1.59 -15.56
C SER A 83 4.65 -0.77 -16.42
N PRO A 84 4.18 0.20 -17.21
CA PRO A 84 5.06 1.10 -17.94
C PRO A 84 5.74 2.08 -16.98
N LYS A 85 6.85 2.69 -17.40
CA LYS A 85 7.47 3.82 -16.65
C LYS A 85 6.58 5.06 -16.63
N GLU A 86 5.72 5.19 -17.64
CA GLU A 86 4.82 6.32 -17.79
C GLU A 86 3.59 6.22 -16.89
N LYS A 87 2.93 7.35 -16.68
CA LYS A 87 1.69 7.44 -15.90
C LYS A 87 0.57 6.68 -16.61
N LEU A 88 -0.13 5.82 -15.86
CA LEU A 88 -1.37 5.22 -16.31
C LEU A 88 -2.51 6.24 -16.27
N THR A 89 -3.33 6.27 -17.31
CA THR A 89 -4.49 7.17 -17.43
C THR A 89 -5.65 6.70 -16.56
N ASN A 90 -6.43 7.63 -16.02
CA ASN A 90 -7.68 7.30 -15.33
C ASN A 90 -8.62 6.53 -16.27
N GLY A 91 -9.35 5.56 -15.74
CA GLY A 91 -10.19 4.62 -16.50
C GLY A 91 -9.44 3.48 -17.17
N LYS A 92 -8.09 3.46 -17.15
CA LYS A 92 -7.32 2.34 -17.71
C LYS A 92 -7.53 1.08 -16.86
N MET A 93 -7.81 -0.03 -17.53
CA MET A 93 -7.86 -1.36 -16.90
C MET A 93 -6.45 -1.94 -16.81
N VAL A 94 -6.12 -2.49 -15.64
CA VAL A 94 -4.82 -3.12 -15.34
C VAL A 94 -5.02 -4.42 -14.57
N LEU A 95 -3.95 -5.22 -14.48
CA LEU A 95 -3.89 -6.42 -13.66
C LEU A 95 -2.99 -6.13 -12.45
N LEU A 96 -3.46 -6.45 -11.25
CA LEU A 96 -2.71 -6.22 -10.01
C LEU A 96 -1.78 -7.40 -9.71
N ASN A 97 -0.56 -7.10 -9.30
CA ASN A 97 0.39 -8.04 -8.69
C ASN A 97 0.53 -7.80 -7.16
N ALA A 98 -0.23 -6.85 -6.61
CA ALA A 98 -0.30 -6.63 -5.17
C ALA A 98 -1.07 -7.76 -4.47
N ASP A 99 -0.62 -8.13 -3.27
CA ASP A 99 -1.21 -9.15 -2.41
C ASP A 99 -1.66 -8.60 -1.05
N HIS A 100 -1.97 -7.28 -0.98
CA HIS A 100 -2.34 -6.61 0.27
C HIS A 100 -3.52 -7.28 0.96
N GLN A 101 -4.46 -7.79 0.18
CA GLN A 101 -5.59 -8.57 0.66
C GLN A 101 -5.91 -9.80 -0.18
N ILE A 102 -6.51 -10.80 0.47
CA ILE A 102 -6.91 -12.06 -0.18
C ILE A 102 -7.82 -11.73 -1.38
N GLY A 103 -7.42 -12.20 -2.56
CA GLY A 103 -8.14 -11.96 -3.80
C GLY A 103 -7.71 -10.72 -4.59
N MET A 104 -6.71 -9.96 -4.12
CA MET A 104 -6.14 -8.82 -4.86
C MET A 104 -5.16 -9.25 -5.95
N GLU A 105 -4.28 -10.23 -5.66
CA GLU A 105 -3.32 -10.72 -6.64
C GLU A 105 -4.05 -11.30 -7.87
N GLY A 106 -3.66 -10.83 -9.06
CA GLY A 106 -4.31 -11.19 -10.32
C GLY A 106 -5.70 -10.55 -10.53
N ALA A 107 -6.13 -9.63 -9.67
CA ALA A 107 -7.41 -8.95 -9.86
C ALA A 107 -7.33 -7.93 -11.01
N LYS A 108 -8.42 -7.82 -11.78
CA LYS A 108 -8.61 -6.73 -12.74
C LYS A 108 -9.04 -5.48 -12.00
N ALA A 109 -8.33 -4.39 -12.23
CA ALA A 109 -8.55 -3.11 -11.59
C ALA A 109 -8.67 -1.98 -12.61
N VAL A 110 -9.43 -0.95 -12.26
CA VAL A 110 -9.54 0.32 -12.99
C VAL A 110 -8.78 1.38 -12.22
N ILE A 111 -7.90 2.12 -12.90
CA ILE A 111 -7.21 3.27 -12.31
C ILE A 111 -8.20 4.42 -12.12
N GLU A 112 -8.46 4.83 -10.89
CA GLU A 112 -9.35 5.94 -10.57
C GLU A 112 -8.59 7.26 -10.57
N SER A 113 -7.45 7.28 -9.89
CA SER A 113 -6.56 8.45 -9.83
C SER A 113 -5.13 8.03 -9.50
N SER A 114 -4.19 8.96 -9.68
CA SER A 114 -2.77 8.72 -9.41
C SER A 114 -2.11 9.96 -8.82
N ILE A 115 -1.17 9.76 -7.91
CA ILE A 115 -0.31 10.81 -7.36
C ILE A 115 1.15 10.34 -7.39
N SER A 116 2.07 11.21 -7.82
CA SER A 116 3.52 10.95 -7.72
C SER A 116 4.02 11.59 -6.43
N THR A 117 4.45 10.79 -5.47
CA THR A 117 4.76 11.23 -4.11
C THR A 117 5.66 10.21 -3.42
N THR A 118 6.15 10.55 -2.23
CA THR A 118 6.78 9.57 -1.34
C THR A 118 5.70 8.66 -0.77
N VAL A 119 5.84 7.36 -1.01
CA VAL A 119 5.03 6.33 -0.36
C VAL A 119 5.82 5.72 0.78
N TYR A 120 5.12 5.44 1.88
CA TYR A 120 5.69 4.89 3.09
C TYR A 120 5.10 3.51 3.36
N LYS A 121 5.98 2.55 3.63
CA LYS A 121 5.60 1.29 4.25
C LYS A 121 5.62 1.47 5.76
N ILE A 122 4.51 1.13 6.40
CA ILE A 122 4.33 1.31 7.85
C ILE A 122 4.16 -0.06 8.50
N GLU A 123 4.93 -0.29 9.55
CA GLU A 123 4.74 -1.41 10.46
C GLU A 123 3.90 -0.96 11.65
N TYR A 124 2.83 -1.69 11.94
CA TYR A 124 1.97 -1.46 13.10
C TYR A 124 2.28 -2.53 14.15
N PRO A 125 3.00 -2.20 15.24
CA PRO A 125 3.36 -3.19 16.26
C PRO A 125 2.16 -3.89 16.88
N GLU A 126 1.04 -3.18 17.02
CA GLU A 126 -0.20 -3.72 17.60
C GLU A 126 -0.84 -4.82 16.74
N LEU A 127 -0.60 -4.80 15.42
CA LEU A 127 -1.14 -5.77 14.49
C LEU A 127 -0.12 -6.87 14.11
N ALA A 128 1.08 -6.86 14.70
CA ALA A 128 2.14 -7.81 14.38
C ALA A 128 1.76 -9.28 14.64
N ASN A 129 0.80 -9.52 15.54
CA ASN A 129 0.27 -10.85 15.86
C ASN A 129 -1.04 -11.18 15.13
N GLU A 130 -1.59 -10.24 14.34
CA GLU A 130 -2.80 -10.48 13.56
C GLU A 130 -2.44 -11.15 12.22
N THR A 131 -3.00 -12.32 11.98
CA THR A 131 -2.92 -13.00 10.69
C THR A 131 -3.92 -12.33 9.73
N GLY A 132 -3.52 -11.20 9.14
CA GLY A 132 -4.44 -10.34 8.42
C GLY A 132 -3.76 -9.33 7.53
N THR A 133 -4.55 -8.77 6.63
CA THR A 133 -4.16 -7.90 5.52
C THR A 133 -3.80 -6.52 6.04
N HIS A 134 -2.52 -6.23 6.23
CA HIS A 134 -2.08 -4.91 6.66
C HIS A 134 -1.98 -3.99 5.44
N GLN A 135 -2.70 -2.88 5.48
CA GLN A 135 -2.57 -1.82 4.47
C GLN A 135 -1.09 -1.43 4.35
N VAL A 136 -0.49 -1.70 3.19
CA VAL A 136 0.97 -1.69 3.02
C VAL A 136 1.52 -0.29 2.83
N TRP A 137 0.74 0.60 2.20
CA TRP A 137 1.20 1.90 1.74
C TRP A 137 0.35 3.05 2.28
N MET A 138 1.04 4.10 2.72
CA MET A 138 0.49 5.42 3.00
C MET A 138 1.25 6.46 2.18
N ILE A 139 0.60 7.55 1.79
CA ILE A 139 1.31 8.71 1.21
C ILE A 139 1.67 9.70 2.30
N GLU A 140 2.61 10.61 2.01
CA GLU A 140 3.08 11.62 2.96
C GLU A 140 1.97 12.44 3.63
N GLU A 141 0.89 12.74 2.89
CA GLU A 141 -0.25 13.52 3.37
C GLU A 141 -1.15 12.75 4.35
N ASP A 142 -1.08 11.42 4.33
CA ASP A 142 -1.84 10.54 5.23
C ASP A 142 -1.18 10.40 6.62
N LEU A 143 -0.01 11.03 6.82
CA LEU A 143 0.84 10.85 7.98
C LEU A 143 1.14 12.17 8.70
N MET A 144 1.16 12.09 10.02
CA MET A 144 1.62 13.16 10.89
C MET A 144 2.65 12.63 11.89
N GLN A 145 3.49 13.52 12.39
CA GLN A 145 4.28 13.20 13.58
C GLN A 145 3.31 12.86 14.72
N PRO A 146 3.69 11.93 15.62
CA PRO A 146 2.90 11.63 16.80
C PRO A 146 2.64 12.93 17.54
N GLY A 147 1.40 13.18 17.94
CA GLY A 147 1.09 14.32 18.78
C GLY A 147 1.93 14.23 20.05
N ASN A 148 2.66 15.29 20.38
CA ASN A 148 3.18 15.44 21.74
C ASN A 148 1.97 15.71 22.63
N GLU A 149 1.43 14.68 23.28
CA GLU A 149 0.50 14.84 24.41
C GLU A 149 1.22 15.44 25.62
#